data_AF-A0A7S3I6S6-F1
#
_entry.id   AF-A0A7S3I6S6-F1
#
_cell.length_a   1.000
_cell.length_b   1.000
_cell.length_c   1.000
_cell.angle_alpha   90.00
_cell.angle_beta   90.00
_cell.angle_gamma   90.00
#
_symmetry.space_group_name_H-M   'P 1'
#
loop_
_entity.id
_entity.type
_entity.pdbx_description
1 polymer ?
#
loop_
_entity_poly.entity_id
_entity_poly.type
_entity_poly.pdbx_seq_one_letter_code
_entity_poly.pdbx_strand_id
1 'polypeptide(L)'
;MIKDSVVMVLDCGGGTVDITVHKLTCNPDERFLCEELLPSSGGCQWGSKFVDMHFEQFLERFFGAEFFEVYKRNAMARLDILKHFEMLKRKFNPGQDERSRLQLSYLGEELTSAKLGEFVRAYNEKATEQ
;
A
#
# COMPACT_ATOMS: atom_id res chain seq x y z
N MET A 1 13.40 19.72 -20.61
CA MET A 1 12.53 19.10 -21.62
C MET A 1 12.32 20.09 -22.74
N ILE A 2 12.47 19.68 -24.00
CA ILE A 2 12.41 20.60 -25.14
C ILE A 2 11.14 20.37 -25.96
N LYS A 3 10.80 21.30 -26.86
CA LYS A 3 9.73 21.14 -27.82
C LYS A 3 9.85 19.80 -28.56
N ASP A 4 8.71 19.18 -28.84
CA ASP A 4 8.53 17.85 -29.44
C ASP A 4 8.93 16.65 -28.55
N SER A 5 9.35 16.87 -27.30
CA SER A 5 9.53 15.77 -26.34
C SER A 5 8.19 15.10 -26.01
N VAL A 6 8.20 13.77 -25.93
CA VAL A 6 7.05 12.98 -25.48
C VAL A 6 7.26 12.55 -24.03
N VAL A 7 6.26 12.78 -23.18
CA VAL A 7 6.24 12.37 -21.77
C VAL A 7 5.10 11.45 -21.48
N MET A 8 5.38 10.46 -20.65
CA MET A 8 4.36 9.70 -19.95
C MET A 8 4.27 10.22 -18.52
N VAL A 9 3.06 10.58 -18.09
CA VAL A 9 2.76 10.91 -16.70
C VAL A 9 2.08 9.68 -16.10
N LEU A 10 2.65 9.20 -14.99
CA LEU A 10 2.08 8.13 -14.18
C LEU A 10 1.69 8.75 -12.84
N ASP A 11 0.39 8.93 -12.63
CA ASP A 11 -0.17 9.42 -11.36
C ASP A 11 -0.68 8.23 -10.55
N CYS A 12 0.08 7.86 -9.51
CA CYS A 12 -0.25 6.77 -8.60
C CYS A 12 -0.90 7.32 -7.33
N GLY A 13 -2.20 7.58 -7.41
CA GLY A 13 -2.98 8.11 -6.31
C GLY A 13 -3.34 7.08 -5.22
N GLY A 14 -4.23 7.52 -4.32
CA GLY A 14 -4.72 6.69 -3.21
C GLY A 14 -5.67 5.58 -3.66
N GLY A 15 -6.41 5.77 -4.75
CA GLY A 15 -7.40 4.80 -5.24
C GLY A 15 -7.46 4.64 -6.75
N THR A 16 -6.79 5.51 -7.50
CA THR A 16 -6.62 5.38 -8.95
C THR A 16 -5.14 5.40 -9.28
N VAL A 17 -4.80 4.72 -10.37
CA VAL A 17 -3.55 4.94 -11.09
C VAL A 17 -3.95 5.38 -12.48
N ASP A 18 -3.49 6.55 -12.88
CA ASP A 18 -3.78 7.17 -14.17
C ASP A 18 -2.49 7.32 -14.98
N ILE A 19 -2.55 6.95 -16.25
CA ILE A 19 -1.44 6.99 -17.20
C ILE A 19 -1.88 7.86 -18.37
N THR A 20 -1.19 8.98 -18.56
CA THR A 20 -1.39 9.85 -19.71
C THR A 20 -0.09 10.03 -20.47
N VAL A 21 -0.18 10.30 -21.77
CA VAL A 21 1.00 10.60 -22.61
C VAL A 21 0.76 11.92 -23.31
N HIS A 22 1.71 12.84 -23.14
CA HIS A 22 1.63 14.19 -23.72
C HIS A 22 2.86 14.50 -24.56
N LYS A 23 2.66 15.25 -25.64
CA LYS A 23 3.74 15.83 -26.44
C LYS A 23 3.87 17.31 -26.10
N LEU A 24 5.06 17.75 -25.75
CA LEU A 24 5.33 19.18 -25.52
C LEU A 24 5.38 19.92 -26.85
N THR A 25 4.64 21.02 -26.96
CA THR A 25 4.59 21.86 -28.16
C THR A 25 5.30 23.21 -27.97
N CYS A 26 5.91 23.41 -26.79
CA CYS A 26 6.63 24.62 -26.41
C CYS A 26 8.09 24.34 -26.02
N ASN A 27 8.92 25.37 -26.07
CA ASN A 27 10.26 25.38 -25.49
C ASN A 27 10.23 25.69 -23.97
N PRO A 28 11.31 25.42 -23.21
CA PRO A 28 11.37 25.67 -21.76
C PRO A 28 11.09 27.11 -21.31
N ASP A 29 11.41 28.08 -22.16
CA ASP A 29 11.28 29.53 -21.94
C ASP A 29 9.92 30.10 -22.39
N GLU A 30 9.10 29.28 -23.04
CA GLU A 30 7.77 29.63 -23.51
C GLU A 30 6.68 29.23 -22.50
N ARG A 31 5.45 29.69 -22.72
CA ARG A 31 4.30 29.23 -21.95
C ARG A 31 4.11 27.72 -22.14
N PHE A 32 3.95 27.00 -21.04
CA PHE A 32 3.72 25.55 -21.06
C PHE A 32 2.50 25.19 -21.91
N LEU A 33 2.73 24.42 -22.98
CA LEU A 33 1.74 23.92 -23.91
C LEU A 33 2.07 22.48 -24.27
N CYS A 34 1.06 21.61 -24.24
CA CYS A 34 1.19 20.22 -24.62
C CYS A 34 -0.09 19.71 -25.30
N GLU A 35 0.09 18.70 -26.14
CA GLU A 35 -0.96 17.93 -26.78
C GLU A 35 -1.05 16.56 -26.11
N GLU A 36 -2.26 16.13 -25.75
CA GLU A 36 -2.50 14.77 -25.26
C GLU A 36 -2.44 13.79 -26.43
N LEU A 37 -1.50 12.85 -26.40
CA LEU A 37 -1.33 11.83 -27.42
C LEU A 37 -2.18 10.59 -27.14
N LEU A 38 -2.32 10.24 -25.85
CA LEU A 38 -3.13 9.12 -25.40
C LEU A 38 -4.02 9.59 -24.25
N PRO A 39 -5.33 9.28 -24.30
CA PRO A 39 -6.24 9.58 -23.21
C PRO A 39 -5.82 8.87 -21.94
N SER A 40 -6.26 9.40 -20.79
CA SER A 40 -6.00 8.73 -19.51
C SER A 40 -6.45 7.28 -19.59
N SER A 41 -5.51 6.40 -19.31
CA SER A 41 -5.72 4.97 -19.19
C SER A 41 -5.23 4.54 -17.81
N GLY A 42 -5.92 3.57 -17.22
CA GLY A 42 -5.77 3.34 -15.79
C GLY A 42 -7.04 2.75 -15.22
N GLY A 43 -7.11 2.57 -13.92
CA GLY A 43 -8.30 2.03 -13.29
C GLY A 43 -8.51 2.49 -11.86
N CYS A 44 -9.75 2.40 -11.42
CA CYS A 44 -10.21 2.76 -10.08
C CYS A 44 -9.88 1.71 -9.00
N GLN A 45 -9.12 0.67 -9.35
CA GLN A 45 -8.74 -0.41 -8.46
C GLN A 45 -7.23 -0.57 -8.29
N TRP A 46 -6.51 0.53 -8.47
CA TRP A 46 -5.06 0.59 -8.41
C TRP A 46 -4.70 1.80 -7.55
N GLY A 47 -3.90 1.64 -6.49
CA GLY A 47 -3.53 2.75 -5.62
C GLY A 47 -3.28 2.33 -4.17
N SER A 48 -2.83 3.28 -3.35
CA SER A 48 -2.40 3.02 -1.96
C SER A 48 -3.44 2.29 -1.09
N LYS A 49 -4.74 2.57 -1.29
CA LYS A 49 -5.84 1.89 -0.59
C LYS A 49 -5.87 0.38 -0.83
N PHE A 50 -5.49 -0.06 -2.02
CA PHE A 50 -5.44 -1.50 -2.34
C PHE A 50 -4.23 -2.16 -1.68
N VAL A 51 -3.15 -1.41 -1.42
CA VAL A 51 -2.04 -1.88 -0.58
C VAL A 51 -2.51 -2.11 0.85
N ASP A 52 -3.32 -1.20 1.41
CA ASP A 52 -3.93 -1.39 2.75
C ASP A 52 -4.85 -2.59 2.79
N MET A 53 -5.68 -2.77 1.76
CA MET A 53 -6.55 -3.94 1.63
C MET A 53 -5.74 -5.24 1.62
N HIS A 54 -4.67 -5.32 0.83
CA HIS A 54 -3.81 -6.51 0.80
C HIS A 54 -3.08 -6.76 2.11
N PHE A 55 -2.72 -5.69 2.83
CA PHE A 55 -2.17 -5.81 4.17
C PHE A 55 -3.20 -6.37 5.17
N GLU A 56 -4.45 -5.93 5.12
CA GLU A 56 -5.50 -6.52 5.96
C GLU A 56 -5.82 -7.98 5.60
N GLN A 57 -5.80 -8.33 4.31
CA GLN A 57 -5.90 -9.73 3.88
C GLN A 57 -4.72 -10.57 4.38
N PHE A 58 -3.52 -9.98 4.46
CA PHE A 58 -2.40 -10.63 5.12
C PHE A 58 -2.68 -10.83 6.62
N LEU A 59 -3.21 -9.83 7.34
CA LEU A 59 -3.58 -9.98 8.75
C LEU A 59 -4.65 -11.07 8.95
N GLU A 60 -5.62 -11.19 8.06
CA GLU A 60 -6.62 -12.25 8.09
C GLU A 60 -5.98 -13.65 7.98
N ARG A 61 -5.04 -13.82 7.04
CA ARG A 61 -4.28 -15.08 6.90
C ARG A 61 -3.36 -15.35 8.09
N PHE A 62 -2.77 -14.30 8.64
CA PHE A 62 -1.83 -14.37 9.77
C PHE A 62 -2.52 -14.75 11.08
N PHE A 63 -3.65 -14.11 11.39
CA PHE A 63 -4.43 -14.35 12.59
C PHE A 63 -5.38 -15.55 12.47
N GLY A 64 -5.80 -15.89 11.26
CA GLY A 64 -6.93 -16.79 11.02
C GLY A 64 -8.29 -16.10 11.18
N ALA A 65 -9.32 -16.71 10.59
CA ALA A 65 -10.65 -16.11 10.46
C ALA A 65 -11.27 -15.69 11.80
N GLU A 66 -11.18 -16.54 12.83
CA GLU A 66 -11.80 -16.26 14.14
C GLU A 66 -11.21 -15.02 14.82
N PHE A 67 -9.88 -14.90 14.84
CA PHE A 67 -9.25 -13.76 15.49
C PHE A 67 -9.25 -12.51 14.61
N PHE A 68 -9.31 -12.67 13.28
CA PHE A 68 -9.53 -11.54 12.39
C PHE A 68 -10.89 -10.85 12.62
N GLU A 69 -11.94 -11.59 13.00
CA GLU A 69 -13.21 -10.98 13.41
C GLU A 69 -13.07 -10.13 14.69
N VAL A 70 -12.23 -10.56 15.63
CA VAL A 70 -11.91 -9.77 16.84
C VAL A 70 -11.21 -8.47 16.45
N TYR A 71 -10.18 -8.55 15.60
CA TYR A 71 -9.51 -7.37 15.03
C TYR A 71 -10.49 -6.41 14.33
N LYS A 72 -11.42 -6.92 13.51
CA LYS A 72 -12.40 -6.08 12.79
C LYS A 72 -13.40 -5.39 13.73
N ARG A 73 -13.83 -6.06 14.80
CA ARG A 73 -14.76 -5.49 15.79
C ARG A 73 -14.12 -4.38 16.61
N ASN A 74 -12.82 -4.46 16.86
CA ASN A 74 -12.07 -3.43 17.57
C ASN A 74 -11.65 -2.28 16.63
N ALA A 75 -12.62 -1.41 16.31
CA ALA A 75 -12.43 -0.32 15.35
C ALA A 75 -11.28 0.64 15.70
N MET A 76 -11.05 0.90 17.00
CA MET A 76 -9.97 1.76 17.46
C MET A 76 -8.60 1.11 17.25
N ALA A 77 -8.42 -0.13 17.69
CA ALA A 77 -7.16 -0.86 17.49
C ALA A 77 -6.85 -1.03 16.00
N ARG A 78 -7.87 -1.36 15.19
CA ARG A 78 -7.75 -1.45 13.74
C ARG A 78 -7.28 -0.14 13.12
N LEU A 79 -7.85 0.99 13.52
CA LEU A 79 -7.45 2.30 13.02
C LEU A 79 -6.00 2.64 13.38
N ASP A 80 -5.57 2.36 14.60
CA ASP A 80 -4.19 2.64 15.04
C ASP A 80 -3.17 1.74 14.34
N ILE A 81 -3.52 0.46 14.12
CA ILE A 81 -2.69 -0.48 13.34
C ILE A 81 -2.56 0.01 11.89
N LEU A 82 -3.65 0.43 11.24
CA LEU A 82 -3.61 0.94 9.86
C LEU A 82 -2.82 2.26 9.75
N LYS A 83 -2.96 3.17 10.73
CA LYS A 83 -2.11 4.39 10.80
C LYS A 83 -0.64 4.04 10.95
N HIS A 84 -0.31 3.05 11.78
CA HIS A 84 1.07 2.59 11.92
C HIS A 84 1.57 1.98 10.60
N PHE A 85 0.77 1.14 9.96
CA PHE A 85 1.12 0.57 8.66
C PHE A 85 1.34 1.65 7.59
N GLU A 86 0.51 2.69 7.53
CA GLU A 86 0.72 3.85 6.64
C GLU A 86 2.07 4.53 6.89
N MET A 87 2.48 4.71 8.16
CA MET A 87 3.81 5.25 8.48
C MET A 87 4.95 4.33 8.00
N LEU A 88 4.77 3.01 8.03
CA LEU A 88 5.76 2.05 7.54
C LEU A 88 5.82 2.06 6.01
N LYS A 89 4.67 2.09 5.31
CA LYS A 89 4.60 2.21 3.85
C LYS A 89 5.37 3.44 3.36
N ARG A 90 5.22 4.58 4.02
CA ARG A 90 5.91 5.84 3.64
C ARG A 90 7.43 5.79 3.83
N LYS A 91 7.93 4.89 4.67
CA LYS A 91 9.36 4.67 4.89
C LYS A 91 9.92 3.52 4.05
N PHE A 92 9.06 2.78 3.36
CA PHE A 92 9.49 1.64 2.56
C PHE A 92 10.41 2.09 1.43
N ASN A 93 11.60 1.49 1.37
CA ASN A 93 12.59 1.77 0.34
C ASN A 93 12.98 0.45 -0.36
N PRO A 94 12.47 0.19 -1.58
CA PRO A 94 12.78 -1.02 -2.33
C PRO A 94 14.25 -0.98 -2.77
N GLY A 95 15.11 -1.62 -1.99
CA GLY A 95 16.57 -1.62 -2.19
C GLY A 95 17.38 -1.64 -0.90
N GLN A 96 16.73 -1.38 0.24
CA GLN A 96 17.32 -1.60 1.55
C GLN A 96 16.58 -2.71 2.28
N ASP A 97 17.31 -3.68 2.81
CA ASP A 97 16.75 -4.74 3.66
C ASP A 97 16.54 -4.19 5.08
N GLU A 98 15.59 -3.25 5.20
CA GLU A 98 15.18 -2.68 6.48
C GLU A 98 14.00 -3.46 7.05
N ARG A 99 14.20 -4.01 8.26
CA ARG A 99 13.12 -4.67 8.99
C ARG A 99 12.15 -3.63 9.53
N SER A 100 10.93 -3.62 9.00
CA SER A 100 9.82 -2.87 9.57
C SER A 100 9.22 -3.58 10.78
N ARG A 101 8.93 -2.84 11.85
CA ARG A 101 8.26 -3.36 13.05
C ARG A 101 6.87 -2.77 13.15
N LEU A 102 5.85 -3.62 13.08
CA LEU A 102 4.46 -3.24 13.31
C LEU A 102 4.09 -3.55 14.77
N GLN A 103 3.49 -2.58 15.47
CA GLN A 103 2.95 -2.80 16.81
C GLN A 103 1.50 -3.28 16.73
N LEU A 104 1.20 -4.39 17.39
CA LEU A 104 -0.14 -4.96 17.52
C LEU A 104 -0.70 -4.87 18.94
N SER A 105 0.03 -4.21 19.85
CA SER A 105 -0.37 -4.03 21.26
C SER A 105 -1.67 -3.24 21.44
N TYR A 106 -2.13 -2.54 20.39
CA TYR A 106 -3.42 -1.85 20.37
C TYR A 106 -4.62 -2.81 20.57
N LEU A 107 -4.45 -4.10 20.29
CA LEU A 107 -5.45 -5.13 20.55
C LEU A 107 -5.56 -5.51 22.04
N GLY A 108 -4.69 -4.99 22.90
CA GLY A 108 -4.77 -5.15 24.35
C GLY A 108 -4.81 -6.61 24.79
N GLU A 109 -5.74 -6.94 25.68
CA GLU A 109 -5.89 -8.29 26.25
C GLU A 109 -6.33 -9.34 25.22
N GLU A 110 -6.89 -8.92 24.08
CA GLU A 110 -7.32 -9.84 23.02
C GLU A 110 -6.12 -10.52 22.34
N LEU A 111 -4.97 -9.84 22.28
CA LEU A 111 -3.72 -10.34 21.70
C LEU A 111 -2.58 -10.33 22.72
N THR A 112 -2.48 -11.42 23.49
CA THR A 112 -1.34 -11.65 24.38
C THR A 112 -0.07 -12.03 23.60
N SER A 113 1.11 -11.83 24.21
CA SER A 113 2.38 -12.22 23.60
C SER A 113 2.48 -13.72 23.29
N ALA A 114 1.87 -14.58 24.12
CA ALA A 114 1.82 -16.02 23.89
C ALA A 114 1.01 -16.36 22.64
N LYS A 115 -0.19 -15.77 22.51
CA LYS A 115 -1.07 -15.94 21.36
C LYS A 115 -0.45 -15.40 20.07
N LEU A 116 0.21 -14.24 20.13
CA LEU A 116 0.98 -13.72 19.00
C LEU A 116 2.09 -14.70 18.59
N GLY A 117 2.79 -15.29 19.54
CA GLY A 117 3.81 -16.32 19.27
C GLY A 117 3.25 -17.58 18.61
N GLU A 118 2.02 -17.98 18.94
CA GLU A 118 1.30 -19.06 18.25
C GLU A 118 0.98 -18.69 16.80
N PHE A 119 0.45 -17.49 16.54
CA PHE A 119 0.18 -17.03 15.17
C PHE A 119 1.45 -16.96 14.32
N VAL A 120 2.56 -16.46 14.87
CA VAL A 120 3.85 -16.41 14.16
C VAL A 120 4.33 -17.80 13.78
N ARG A 121 4.27 -18.77 14.70
CA ARG A 121 4.67 -20.15 14.41
C ARG A 121 3.77 -20.77 13.33
N ALA A 122 2.46 -20.72 13.51
CA ALA A 122 1.51 -21.29 12.57
C ALA A 122 1.60 -20.68 11.17
N TYR A 123 1.84 -19.37 11.06
CA TYR A 123 2.02 -18.70 9.77
C TYR A 123 3.33 -19.12 9.08
N ASN A 124 4.44 -19.18 9.82
CA ASN A 124 5.75 -19.54 9.27
C ASN A 124 5.80 -21.01 8.83
N GLU A 125 5.16 -21.92 9.56
CA GLU A 125 5.04 -23.33 9.17
C GLU A 125 4.35 -23.46 7.80
N LYS A 126 3.20 -22.80 7.61
CA LYS A 126 2.48 -22.79 6.33
C LYS A 126 3.24 -22.13 5.19
N ALA A 127 4.03 -21.10 5.48
CA ALA A 127 4.84 -20.40 4.48
C ALA A 127 6.03 -21.24 3.99
N THR A 128 6.42 -22.29 4.73
CA THR A 128 7.53 -23.18 4.36
C THR A 128 7.05 -24.33 3.44
N GLU A 129 5.74 -24.55 3.33
CA GLU A 129 5.12 -25.60 2.53
C GLU A 129 4.73 -25.15 1.09
N GLN A 130 4.96 -23.88 0.74
CA GLN A 130 4.72 -23.29 -0.59
C GLN A 130 6.03 -23.01 -1.32
#